data_AF-A0AAE9E050-F1
#
_entry.id   AF-A0AAE9E050-F1
#
_cell.length_a   1.000
_cell.length_b   1.000
_cell.length_c   1.000
_cell.angle_alpha   90.00
_cell.angle_beta   90.00
_cell.angle_gamma   90.00
#
_symmetry.space_group_name_H-M   'P 1'
#
loop_
_entity.id
_entity.type
_entity.pdbx_description
1 polymer ?
#
loop_
_entity_poly.entity_id
_entity_poly.type
_entity_poly.pdbx_seq_one_letter_code
_entity_poly.pdbx_strand_id
1 'polypeptide(L)' 'MKTEDVRVDTKLNKFIWSKGIKNVPFRVRVRLSRRRNEDEDSAHKLYTLCTYVPCTQFKGLTNVNVDSEE' A
#
# COMPACT_ATOMS: atom_id res chain seq x y z
N MET A 1 -7.57 -0.17 9.42
CA MET A 1 -7.07 1.14 8.93
C MET A 1 -8.12 2.26 9.03
N LYS A 2 -9.40 2.06 8.69
CA LYS A 2 -10.51 3.02 8.97
C LYS A 2 -10.21 4.51 8.64
N THR A 3 -9.38 4.78 7.64
CA THR A 3 -9.14 6.12 7.11
C THR A 3 -9.87 6.26 5.80
N GLU A 4 -10.46 7.43 5.55
CA GLU A 4 -11.10 7.76 4.27
C GLU A 4 -10.05 8.13 3.21
N ASP A 5 -8.95 8.80 3.62
CA ASP A 5 -7.79 9.06 2.74
C ASP A 5 -6.91 7.80 2.63
N VAL A 6 -6.79 7.28 1.39
CA VAL A 6 -5.92 6.15 1.02
C VAL A 6 -5.06 6.56 -0.18
N ARG A 7 -3.75 6.62 0.05
CA ARG A 7 -2.75 7.01 -0.96
C ARG A 7 -2.02 5.77 -1.47
N VAL A 8 -1.96 5.62 -2.79
CA VAL A 8 -1.28 4.49 -3.44
C VAL A 8 0.09 4.96 -3.93
N ASP A 9 1.15 4.28 -3.51
CA ASP A 9 2.49 4.59 -3.97
C ASP A 9 2.64 4.31 -5.47
N THR A 10 3.45 5.12 -6.13
CA THR A 10 3.71 5.03 -7.57
C THR A 10 4.32 3.68 -7.97
N LYS A 11 5.14 3.07 -7.11
CA LYS A 11 5.73 1.74 -7.38
C LYS A 11 4.66 0.65 -7.37
N LEU A 12 3.68 0.76 -6.48
CA LEU A 12 2.54 -0.17 -6.45
C LEU A 12 1.69 -0.03 -7.71
N ASN A 13 1.42 1.20 -8.14
CA ASN A 13 0.71 1.43 -9.40
C ASN A 13 1.47 0.83 -10.60
N LYS A 14 2.77 1.10 -10.72
CA LYS A 14 3.62 0.53 -11.79
C LYS A 14 3.61 -1.00 -11.78
N PHE A 15 3.65 -1.64 -10.60
CA PHE A 15 3.60 -3.10 -10.49
C PHE A 15 2.25 -3.67 -10.94
N ILE A 16 1.14 -3.06 -10.53
CA ILE A 16 -0.22 -3.47 -10.93
C ILE A 16 -0.35 -3.46 -12.46
N TRP A 17 0.16 -2.41 -13.11
CA TRP A 17 0.08 -2.25 -14.57
C TRP A 17 1.25 -2.87 -15.35
N SER A 18 2.22 -3.51 -14.69
CA SER A 18 3.43 -4.04 -15.34
C SER A 18 3.15 -5.10 -16.42
N LYS A 19 2.02 -5.80 -16.33
CA LYS A 19 1.57 -6.83 -17.28
C LYS A 19 0.50 -6.33 -18.26
N GLY A 20 0.20 -5.02 -18.24
CA GLY A 20 -0.85 -4.39 -19.03
C GLY A 20 -2.27 -4.57 -18.45
N ILE A 21 -3.24 -3.93 -19.10
CA ILE A 21 -4.63 -3.83 -18.60
C ILE A 21 -5.37 -5.16 -18.53
N LYS A 22 -5.04 -6.12 -19.39
CA LYS A 22 -5.73 -7.41 -19.47
C LYS A 22 -5.18 -8.47 -18.49
N ASN A 23 -3.93 -8.32 -18.04
CA ASN A 23 -3.21 -9.36 -17.31
C ASN A 23 -2.69 -8.90 -15.94
N VAL A 24 -3.54 -8.20 -15.18
CA VAL A 24 -3.20 -7.72 -13.82
C VAL A 24 -2.77 -8.89 -12.91
N PRO A 25 -1.74 -8.74 -12.06
CA PRO A 25 -1.34 -9.79 -11.13
C PRO A 25 -2.48 -10.27 -10.22
N PHE A 26 -2.70 -11.59 -10.10
CA PHE A 26 -3.74 -12.17 -9.25
C PHE A 26 -3.57 -11.89 -7.75
N ARG A 27 -2.33 -11.71 -7.29
CA ARG A 27 -2.00 -11.41 -5.90
C ARG A 27 -0.87 -10.39 -5.85
N VAL A 28 -0.98 -9.46 -4.91
CA VAL A 28 0.03 -8.43 -4.64
C VAL A 28 0.25 -8.37 -3.14
N ARG A 29 1.52 -8.34 -2.72
CA ARG A 29 1.88 -8.11 -1.32
C ARG A 29 2.06 -6.62 -1.14
N VAL A 30 1.31 -6.05 -0.21
CA VAL A 30 1.33 -4.63 0.10
C VAL A 30 1.67 -4.40 1.56
N ARG A 31 2.32 -3.28 1.85
CA ARG A 31 2.51 -2.77 3.20
C ARG A 31 1.63 -1.54 3.36
N LEU A 32 0.82 -1.56 4.41
CA LEU A 32 -0.08 -0.47 4.77
C LEU A 32 0.52 0.30 5.94
N SER A 33 0.79 1.59 5.75
CA SER A 33 1.29 2.47 6.81
C SER A 33 0.25 3.55 7.08
N ARG A 34 -0.19 3.69 8.34
CA ARG A 34 -1.08 4.79 8.74
C ARG A 34 -0.23 5.95 9.24
N ARG A 35 -0.31 7.10 8.59
CA ARG A 35 0.51 8.29 8.88
C ARG A 35 -0.37 9.48 9.22
N ARG A 36 0.16 10.43 9.98
CA ARG A 36 -0.48 11.74 10.19
C ARG A 36 -0.31 12.58 8.93
N ASN A 37 -1.35 13.32 8.59
CA ASN A 37 -1.24 14.33 7.55
C ASN A 37 -0.57 15.57 8.13
N GLU A 38 0.41 16.13 7.40
CA GLU A 38 1.12 17.37 7.76
C GLU A 38 0.45 18.60 7.12
N ASP A 39 -0.45 18.38 6.16
CA ASP A 39 -1.25 19.43 5.53
C ASP A 39 -2.40 19.84 6.45
N GLU A 40 -2.33 21.08 6.96
CA GLU A 40 -3.29 21.66 7.90
C GLU A 40 -4.67 21.90 7.26
N ASP A 41 -4.73 22.04 5.93
CA ASP A 41 -5.99 22.23 5.18
C ASP A 41 -6.70 20.91 4.87
N SER A 42 -6.11 19.76 5.23
CA SER A 42 -6.70 18.47 4.94
C SER A 42 -7.86 18.15 5.90
N ALA A 43 -9.02 17.78 5.33
CA ALA A 43 -10.17 17.30 6.09
C ALA A 43 -9.87 16.04 6.93
N HIS A 44 -8.82 15.29 6.59
CA HIS A 44 -8.45 14.05 7.27
C HIS A 44 -7.10 14.15 7.97
N LYS A 45 -7.12 14.00 9.30
CA LYS A 45 -5.91 14.01 10.16
C LYS A 45 -4.95 12.84 9.91
N LEU A 46 -5.46 11.73 9.34
CA LEU A 46 -4.71 10.49 9.15
C LEU A 46 -5.00 9.95 7.75
N TYR A 47 -3.95 9.49 7.08
CA TYR A 47 -4.06 8.80 5.79
C TYR A 47 -3.38 7.42 5.86
N THR A 48 -3.81 6.51 4.98
CA THR A 48 -3.14 5.22 4.81
C THR A 48 -2.32 5.25 3.52
N LEU A 49 -1.02 5.03 3.63
CA LEU A 49 -0.12 4.84 2.49
C LEU A 49 0.00 3.34 2.17
N CYS A 50 -0.34 2.98 0.94
CA CYS A 50 -0.21 1.64 0.38
C CYS A 50 1.08 1.55 -0.45
N THR A 51 2.03 0.73 0.00
CA THR A 51 3.32 0.54 -0.68
C THR A 51 3.46 -0.90 -1.18
N TYR A 52 4.18 -1.06 -2.30
CA TYR A 52 4.48 -2.38 -2.86
C TYR A 52 5.59 -3.08 -2.08
N VAL A 53 5.39 -4.36 -1.76
CA VAL A 53 6.42 -5.22 -1.18
C VAL A 53 6.78 -6.28 -2.22
N PRO A 54 8.01 -6.27 -2.77
CA PRO A 54 8.48 -7.34 -3.62
C PRO A 54 8.38 -8.69 -2.91
N CYS A 55 7.73 -9.65 -3.54
CA CYS A 55 7.51 -10.97 -2.99
C CYS A 55 7.64 -12.02 -4.09
N THR A 56 8.50 -13.00 -3.90
CA THR A 56 8.73 -14.08 -4.86
C THR A 56 7.68 -15.19 -4.74
N GLN A 57 7.17 -15.45 -3.53
CA GLN A 57 6.20 -16.52 -3.26
C GLN A 57 5.12 -16.07 -2.26
N PHE A 58 3.85 -16.28 -2.62
CA PHE A 58 2.70 -15.94 -1.77
C PHE A 58 2.23 -17.08 -0.85
N LYS A 59 2.69 -18.32 -1.08
CA LYS A 59 2.24 -19.49 -0.34
C LYS A 59 2.75 -19.46 1.11
N GLY A 60 1.84 -19.59 2.07
CA GLY A 60 2.16 -19.62 3.50
C GLY A 60 2.34 -18.24 4.16
N LEU A 61 2.24 -17.15 3.41
CA LEU A 61 2.33 -15.80 3.97
C LEU A 61 0.98 -15.33 4.50
N THR A 62 0.93 -14.99 5.78
CA THR A 62 -0.22 -14.35 6.45
C THR A 62 0.02 -12.85 6.62
N ASN A 63 -0.93 -12.13 7.19
CA ASN A 63 -0.73 -10.74 7.62
C ASN A 63 0.28 -10.69 8.77
N VAL A 64 1.22 -9.76 8.69
CA VAL A 64 2.26 -9.55 9.70
C VAL A 64 2.27 -8.06 10.05
N ASN A 65 2.32 -7.76 11.35
CA ASN A 65 2.52 -6.40 11.81
C ASN A 65 3.98 -6.03 11.57
N VAL A 66 4.21 -4.86 10.99
CA VAL A 66 5.56 -4.36 10.70
C VAL A 66 5.80 -3.17 11.59
N ASP A 67 6.93 -3.16 12.29
CA ASP A 67 7.35 -2.02 13.08
C ASP A 67 7.67 -0.84 12.17
N SER A 68 7.24 0.34 12.61
CA SER A 68 7.51 1.59 11.90
C SER A 68 8.91 2.03 12.31
N GLU A 69 9.93 1.42 11.71
CA GLU A 69 11.24 2.07 11.63
C GLU A 69 11.07 3.27 10.68
N GLU A 70 11.37 4.47 11.18
CA GLU A 70 11.20 5.77 10.50
C GLU A 70 11.68 5.78 9.04
#